data_AF-A0A399YZZ3-F1
#
_entry.id   AF-A0A399YZZ3-F1
#
_cell.length_a   1.000
_cell.length_b   1.000
_cell.length_c   1.000
_cell.angle_alpha   90.00
_cell.angle_beta   90.00
_cell.angle_gamma   90.00
#
_symmetry.space_group_name_H-M   'P 1'
#
loop_
_entity.id
_entity.type
_entity.pdbx_description
1 polymer ?
#
loop_
_entity_poly.entity_id
_entity_poly.type
_entity_poly.pdbx_seq_one_letter_code
_entity_poly.pdbx_strand_id
1 'polypeptide(L)'
;MTTPLRPRSLQSLSDQQRFAQTGGRWSPPPLSSLDDTGLTKLNVADHVLKILYFGGDLTGSEVADRIRLPFSGVLDSVFEFLKREKFIEVRGATQGYSEATYRYLISMKGTEKAQEVLLRSQYAGPAPVPLDQYITSVNEQNRERKLVTQEVLRGVMDQLVISDEMLNRVGPAVNGGRSIFLYGPPGNGKTTIAERVGRMVLGEDIWIPYSIDVDGQIIQIYDSLNHELSDAQERVRYMTGLVADQRWVCIKRPMIMVGGELTLQGLDLTYDESNRFYEAPFQMKANGGLFLIDDFGRQQVRAVDLLNRWIVPLEKRVDFLTLNNGRKIEIPFNVLVVFSTNLDPKDLVDEAFLRRIRHKIEVGNPSMNQFREIFQVMCKVMKVPYDEGGLKYLLRKWYLDKGRDLRAVHPRDILSQLLDIANYQQRPPELTPELLDQAASSYFVEL
;
A
#
# COMPACT_ATOMS: atom_id res chain seq x y z
N MET A 1 45.33 -38.13 -20.85
CA MET A 1 45.71 -37.93 -19.44
C MET A 1 45.40 -36.50 -19.08
N THR A 2 44.21 -36.27 -18.53
CA THR A 2 43.62 -34.95 -18.27
C THR A 2 43.47 -34.78 -16.76
N THR A 3 44.20 -33.82 -16.22
CA THR A 3 44.19 -33.45 -14.80
C THR A 3 42.86 -32.80 -14.42
N PRO A 4 42.18 -33.21 -13.32
CA PRO A 4 40.93 -32.58 -12.93
C PRO A 4 41.19 -31.25 -12.21
N LEU A 5 40.44 -30.21 -12.64
CA LEU A 5 40.39 -28.90 -12.00
C LEU A 5 39.76 -29.01 -10.61
N ARG A 6 40.46 -28.52 -9.58
CA ARG A 6 39.94 -28.40 -8.21
C ARG A 6 38.84 -27.33 -8.14
N PRO A 7 37.75 -27.55 -7.39
CA PRO A 7 36.76 -26.51 -7.14
C PRO A 7 37.35 -25.38 -6.27
N ARG A 8 37.08 -24.13 -6.65
CA ARG A 8 37.40 -22.94 -5.84
C ARG A 8 36.67 -23.03 -4.51
N SER A 9 37.41 -22.89 -3.43
CA SER A 9 36.92 -22.86 -2.06
C SER A 9 35.92 -21.72 -1.85
N LEU A 10 34.72 -22.06 -1.39
CA LEU A 10 33.76 -21.15 -0.76
C LEU A 10 34.43 -20.50 0.46
N GLN A 11 34.93 -19.28 0.28
CA GLN A 11 35.35 -18.44 1.39
C GLN A 11 34.10 -17.87 2.06
N SER A 12 33.78 -18.47 3.21
CA SER A 12 33.07 -17.95 4.39
C SER A 12 31.99 -16.87 4.18
N LEU A 13 30.74 -17.34 4.17
CA LEU A 13 29.49 -16.57 4.37
C LEU A 13 29.34 -16.03 5.81
N SER A 14 30.39 -15.49 6.44
CA SER A 14 30.36 -15.14 7.87
C SER A 14 30.45 -13.64 8.21
N ASP A 15 30.33 -12.73 7.24
CA ASP A 15 30.39 -11.27 7.50
C ASP A 15 29.05 -10.51 7.32
N GLN A 16 27.91 -11.22 7.15
CA GLN A 16 26.59 -10.60 6.98
C GLN A 16 25.78 -10.35 8.27
N GLN A 17 26.38 -10.47 9.46
CA GLN A 17 25.66 -10.26 10.72
C GLN A 17 26.26 -9.12 11.56
N ARG A 18 25.99 -7.88 11.15
CA ARG A 18 26.04 -6.72 12.05
C ARG A 18 24.86 -5.78 11.79
N PHE A 19 23.65 -6.30 11.97
CA PHE A 19 22.45 -5.48 12.14
C PHE A 19 22.20 -5.30 13.63
N ALA A 20 22.27 -4.06 14.10
CA ALA A 20 21.94 -3.73 15.47
C ALA A 20 20.44 -4.01 15.68
N GLN A 21 20.14 -5.04 16.48
CA GLN A 21 18.80 -5.34 16.94
C GLN A 21 18.33 -4.23 17.88
N THR A 22 17.70 -3.20 17.34
CA THR A 22 16.75 -2.39 18.08
C THR A 22 15.45 -3.19 18.13
N GLY A 23 15.31 -4.08 19.12
CA GLY A 23 14.06 -4.79 19.45
C GLY A 23 13.32 -5.42 18.26
N GLY A 24 13.83 -6.50 17.68
CA GLY A 24 13.10 -7.41 16.77
C GLY A 24 12.57 -6.86 15.43
N ARG A 25 12.53 -5.54 15.22
CA ARG A 25 11.90 -4.91 14.05
C ARG A 25 12.94 -4.47 13.03
N TRP A 26 12.69 -4.78 11.76
CA TRP A 26 13.54 -4.34 10.67
C TRP A 26 13.57 -2.80 10.58
N SER A 27 14.75 -2.25 10.35
CA SER A 27 14.94 -0.83 10.04
C SER A 27 16.00 -0.68 8.95
N PRO A 28 15.95 0.42 8.17
CA PRO A 28 16.90 0.65 7.10
C PRO A 28 18.33 0.72 7.62
N PRO A 29 19.29 -0.02 7.03
CA PRO A 29 20.68 0.03 7.46
C PRO A 29 21.22 1.47 7.36
N PRO A 30 22.12 1.89 8.26
CA PRO A 30 22.73 3.20 8.14
C PRO A 30 23.68 3.25 6.93
N LEU A 31 23.84 4.43 6.34
CA LEU A 31 24.81 4.68 5.28
C LEU A 31 26.03 5.41 5.85
N SER A 32 27.21 4.85 5.63
CA SER A 32 28.51 5.38 6.06
C SER A 32 29.50 5.58 4.92
N SER A 33 29.24 4.91 3.78
CA SER A 33 30.04 4.97 2.57
C SER A 33 29.16 5.04 1.33
N LEU A 34 29.73 5.49 0.20
CA LEU A 34 29.06 5.41 -1.10
C LEU A 34 28.70 3.96 -1.48
N ASP A 35 29.53 2.99 -1.15
CA ASP A 35 29.31 1.59 -1.48
C ASP A 35 28.07 1.02 -0.74
N ASP A 36 27.79 1.51 0.48
CA ASP A 36 26.59 1.12 1.25
C ASP A 36 25.29 1.46 0.49
N THR A 37 25.32 2.48 -0.37
CA THR A 37 24.15 2.87 -1.17
C THR A 37 23.78 1.83 -2.23
N GLY A 38 24.75 1.00 -2.63
CA GLY A 38 24.68 0.09 -3.78
C GLY A 38 24.62 0.79 -5.15
N LEU A 39 24.82 2.12 -5.19
CA LEU A 39 24.86 2.91 -6.42
C LEU A 39 26.30 3.23 -6.81
N THR A 40 26.57 3.37 -8.11
CA THR A 40 27.89 3.82 -8.56
C THR A 40 28.08 5.32 -8.32
N LYS A 41 29.34 5.76 -8.17
CA LYS A 41 29.69 7.19 -8.07
C LYS A 41 29.11 8.02 -9.20
N LEU A 42 29.10 7.48 -10.42
CA LEU A 42 28.55 8.16 -11.59
C LEU A 42 27.04 8.31 -11.50
N ASN A 43 26.30 7.29 -11.03
CA ASN A 43 24.85 7.40 -10.85
C ASN A 43 24.49 8.48 -9.82
N VAL A 44 25.21 8.53 -8.70
CA VAL A 44 24.98 9.54 -7.67
C VAL A 44 25.40 10.93 -8.16
N ALA A 45 26.51 11.05 -8.89
CA ALA A 45 26.95 12.30 -9.51
C ALA A 45 25.91 12.86 -10.51
N ASP A 46 25.40 12.01 -11.41
CA ASP A 46 24.34 12.35 -12.37
C ASP A 46 23.06 12.81 -11.63
N HIS A 47 22.74 12.17 -10.50
CA HIS A 47 21.59 12.54 -9.69
C HIS A 47 21.79 13.90 -8.99
N VAL A 48 22.96 14.16 -8.42
CA VAL A 48 23.32 15.45 -7.82
C VAL A 48 23.24 16.57 -8.86
N LEU A 49 23.72 16.32 -10.09
CA LEU A 49 23.62 17.29 -11.18
C LEU A 49 22.18 17.64 -11.53
N LYS A 50 21.26 16.66 -11.55
CA LYS A 50 19.82 16.94 -11.72
C LYS A 50 19.26 17.83 -10.62
N ILE A 51 19.60 17.56 -9.36
CA ILE A 51 19.14 18.36 -8.22
C ILE A 51 19.65 19.81 -8.31
N LEU A 52 20.93 20.01 -8.65
CA LEU A 52 21.51 21.34 -8.83
C LEU A 52 20.95 22.04 -10.07
N TYR A 53 20.71 21.32 -11.16
CA TYR A 53 20.12 21.87 -12.38
C TYR A 53 18.73 22.50 -12.12
N PHE A 54 17.87 21.80 -11.37
CA PHE A 54 16.54 22.33 -11.01
C PHE A 54 16.57 23.32 -9.85
N GLY A 55 17.47 23.12 -8.88
CA GLY A 55 17.54 23.93 -7.67
C GLY A 55 18.34 25.22 -7.79
N GLY A 56 19.16 25.35 -8.84
CA GLY A 56 20.08 26.46 -9.02
C GLY A 56 21.22 26.43 -8.00
N ASP A 57 21.15 27.33 -7.03
CA ASP A 57 22.20 27.57 -6.04
C ASP A 57 21.83 26.91 -4.70
N LEU A 58 22.50 25.80 -4.37
CA LEU A 58 22.20 24.98 -3.19
C LEU A 58 23.45 24.69 -2.36
N THR A 59 23.25 24.59 -1.05
CA THR A 59 24.27 24.05 -0.15
C THR A 59 24.40 22.53 -0.28
N GLY A 60 25.57 22.00 0.09
CA GLY A 60 25.79 20.55 0.13
C GLY A 60 24.75 19.82 1.00
N SER A 61 24.39 20.40 2.15
CA SER A 61 23.33 19.89 3.03
C SER A 61 21.95 19.90 2.37
N GLU A 62 21.58 20.96 1.63
CA GLU A 62 20.30 20.99 0.91
C GLU A 62 20.23 19.93 -0.19
N VAL A 63 21.33 19.69 -0.89
CA VAL A 63 21.42 18.59 -1.87
C VAL A 63 21.27 17.24 -1.16
N ALA A 64 21.98 17.04 -0.04
CA ALA A 64 21.92 15.84 0.79
C ALA A 64 20.49 15.53 1.27
N ASP A 65 19.76 16.56 1.72
CA ASP A 65 18.38 16.43 2.17
C ASP A 65 17.41 16.07 1.03
N ARG A 66 17.61 16.63 -0.17
CA ARG A 66 16.76 16.31 -1.34
C ARG A 66 16.99 14.90 -1.86
N ILE A 67 18.25 14.48 -1.98
CA ILE A 67 18.63 13.14 -2.45
C ILE A 67 18.54 12.08 -1.34
N ARG A 68 18.39 12.50 -0.07
CA ARG A 68 18.30 11.63 1.11
C ARG A 68 19.54 10.75 1.34
N LEU A 69 20.73 11.27 1.01
CA LEU A 69 22.01 10.62 1.27
C LEU A 69 22.84 11.48 2.24
N PRO A 70 23.56 10.88 3.20
CA PRO A 70 24.47 11.64 4.07
C PRO A 70 25.49 12.44 3.28
N PHE A 71 25.79 13.67 3.70
CA PHE A 71 26.86 14.42 3.03
C PHE A 71 28.24 13.79 3.30
N SER A 72 28.57 13.61 4.58
CA SER A 72 29.83 13.00 5.00
C SER A 72 29.86 11.51 4.70
N GLY A 73 30.96 11.02 4.12
CA GLY A 73 31.21 9.61 3.81
C GLY A 73 30.54 9.09 2.54
N VAL A 74 29.51 9.79 2.03
CA VAL A 74 28.79 9.41 0.80
C VAL A 74 28.94 10.48 -0.28
N LEU A 75 28.39 11.67 -0.06
CA LEU A 75 28.36 12.71 -1.10
C LEU A 75 29.67 13.51 -1.20
N ASP A 76 30.45 13.64 -0.14
CA ASP A 76 31.75 14.33 -0.14
C ASP A 76 32.65 13.88 -1.31
N SER A 77 32.83 12.57 -1.49
CA SER A 77 33.64 12.01 -2.58
C SER A 77 33.02 12.20 -3.97
N VAL A 78 31.69 12.39 -4.04
CA VAL A 78 30.94 12.69 -5.27
C VAL A 78 31.11 14.16 -5.63
N PHE A 79 30.99 15.06 -4.65
CA PHE A 79 31.21 16.50 -4.83
C PHE A 79 32.67 16.80 -5.18
N GLU A 80 33.64 16.11 -4.57
CA GLU A 80 35.05 16.23 -4.96
C GLU A 80 35.26 15.84 -6.44
N PHE A 81 34.64 14.74 -6.88
CA PHE A 81 34.66 14.33 -8.28
C PHE A 81 34.03 15.39 -9.20
N LEU A 82 32.82 15.88 -8.88
CA LEU A 82 32.12 16.89 -9.65
C LEU A 82 32.90 18.22 -9.75
N LYS A 83 33.56 18.64 -8.65
CA LYS A 83 34.46 19.80 -8.62
C LYS A 83 35.67 19.58 -9.53
N ARG A 84 36.36 18.44 -9.39
CA ARG A 84 37.57 18.11 -10.19
C ARG A 84 37.27 18.07 -11.68
N GLU A 85 36.13 17.50 -12.06
CA GLU A 85 35.67 17.43 -13.44
C GLU A 85 35.07 18.74 -13.96
N LYS A 86 35.01 19.79 -13.13
CA LYS A 86 34.46 21.12 -13.44
C LYS A 86 32.98 21.11 -13.81
N PHE A 87 32.19 20.17 -13.29
CA PHE A 87 30.74 20.16 -13.46
C PHE A 87 30.03 21.10 -12.49
N ILE A 88 30.65 21.40 -11.35
CA ILE A 88 30.13 22.33 -10.34
C ILE A 88 31.23 23.29 -9.87
N GLU A 89 30.81 24.44 -9.37
CA GLU A 89 31.67 25.48 -8.81
C GLU A 89 31.23 25.81 -7.37
N VAL A 90 32.18 26.19 -6.52
CA VAL A 90 31.90 26.66 -5.15
C VAL A 90 31.80 28.18 -5.17
N ARG A 91 30.63 28.72 -4.82
CA ARG A 91 30.37 30.17 -4.78
C ARG A 91 30.75 30.82 -3.45
N GLY A 92 30.77 30.04 -2.36
CA GLY A 92 31.12 30.50 -1.02
C GLY A 92 30.71 29.49 0.05
N ALA A 93 30.93 29.83 1.32
CA ALA A 93 30.54 29.01 2.47
C ALA A 93 29.50 29.77 3.32
N THR A 94 28.42 29.09 3.68
CA THR A 94 27.54 29.53 4.77
C THR A 94 28.26 29.18 6.08
N GLN A 95 28.19 30.05 7.10
CA GLN A 95 28.99 30.00 8.35
C GLN A 95 29.45 28.58 8.76
N GLY A 96 30.77 28.37 8.84
CA GLY A 96 31.40 27.07 9.19
C GLY A 96 32.44 26.61 8.15
N TYR A 97 33.30 25.67 8.55
CA TYR A 97 34.39 25.13 7.71
C TYR A 97 34.05 23.77 7.07
N SER A 98 32.79 23.33 7.11
CA SER A 98 32.37 22.03 6.56
C SER A 98 31.98 22.15 5.09
N GLU A 99 32.43 21.22 4.25
CA GLU A 99 32.04 21.19 2.82
C GLU A 99 30.53 21.04 2.61
N ALA A 100 29.78 20.56 3.61
CA ALA A 100 28.32 20.48 3.57
C ALA A 100 27.65 21.87 3.60
N THR A 101 28.27 22.88 4.21
CA THR A 101 27.73 24.25 4.27
C THR A 101 28.14 25.11 3.08
N TYR A 102 29.01 24.57 2.21
CA TYR A 102 29.41 25.23 0.98
C TYR A 102 28.25 25.28 0.01
N ARG A 103 28.24 26.37 -0.74
CA ARG A 103 27.21 26.71 -1.70
C ARG A 103 27.73 26.39 -3.10
N TYR A 104 27.05 25.47 -3.77
CA TYR A 104 27.45 24.88 -5.04
C TYR A 104 26.53 25.35 -6.15
N LEU A 105 27.15 25.75 -7.27
CA LEU A 105 26.46 26.13 -8.50
C LEU A 105 26.87 25.18 -9.62
N ILE A 106 25.90 24.77 -10.44
CA ILE A 106 26.17 23.99 -11.65
C ILE A 106 26.92 24.85 -12.68
N SER A 107 28.00 24.31 -13.27
CA SER A 107 28.75 25.02 -14.33
C SER A 107 28.06 24.84 -15.69
N MET A 108 28.55 25.50 -16.73
CA MET A 108 28.09 25.25 -18.12
C MET A 108 28.29 23.78 -18.52
N LYS A 109 29.47 23.21 -18.25
CA LYS A 109 29.77 21.79 -18.50
C LYS A 109 28.84 20.86 -17.70
N GLY A 110 28.55 21.23 -16.45
CA GLY A 110 27.59 20.51 -15.61
C GLY A 110 26.17 20.56 -16.16
N THR A 111 25.77 21.71 -16.70
CA THR A 111 24.45 21.95 -17.29
C THR A 111 24.24 21.07 -18.53
N GLU A 112 25.23 21.03 -19.44
CA GLU A 112 25.22 20.13 -20.60
C GLU A 112 25.10 18.66 -20.17
N LYS A 113 25.86 18.25 -19.16
CA LYS A 113 25.79 16.89 -18.63
C LYS A 113 24.43 16.59 -17.99
N ALA A 114 23.89 17.51 -17.20
CA ALA A 114 22.57 17.36 -16.59
C ALA A 114 21.48 17.20 -17.64
N GLN A 115 21.52 17.97 -18.73
CA GLN A 115 20.59 17.83 -19.85
C GLN A 115 20.70 16.46 -20.51
N GLU A 116 21.91 15.94 -20.75
CA GLU A 116 22.12 14.57 -21.25
C GLU A 116 21.49 13.51 -20.33
N VAL A 117 21.65 13.66 -19.01
CA VAL A 117 21.09 12.74 -18.01
C VAL A 117 19.57 12.84 -17.95
N LEU A 118 19.00 14.05 -18.03
CA LEU A 118 17.56 14.29 -18.04
C LEU A 118 16.87 13.69 -19.27
N LEU A 119 17.59 13.54 -20.39
CA LEU A 119 17.09 12.77 -21.53
C LEU A 119 16.92 11.28 -21.22
N ARG A 120 17.56 10.74 -20.18
CA ARG A 120 17.36 9.35 -19.77
C ARG A 120 16.28 9.22 -18.72
N SER A 121 16.23 10.15 -17.77
CA SER A 121 15.20 10.19 -16.73
C SER A 121 15.14 11.57 -16.06
N GLN A 122 13.93 12.14 -15.98
CA GLN A 122 13.68 13.41 -15.28
C GLN A 122 13.57 13.27 -13.76
N TYR A 123 13.63 12.04 -13.23
CA TYR A 123 13.48 11.80 -11.80
C TYR A 123 14.56 12.53 -10.97
N ALA A 124 14.13 13.42 -10.09
CA ALA A 124 14.97 14.26 -9.23
C ALA A 124 14.48 14.25 -7.76
N GLY A 125 14.03 13.08 -7.30
CA GLY A 125 13.62 12.83 -5.91
C GLY A 125 14.75 12.26 -5.05
N PRO A 126 14.43 11.55 -3.95
CA PRO A 126 15.40 10.78 -3.19
C PRO A 126 16.16 9.76 -4.07
N ALA A 127 17.44 9.52 -3.80
CA ALA A 127 18.21 8.53 -4.56
C ALA A 127 17.51 7.16 -4.55
N PRO A 128 17.46 6.47 -5.71
CA PRO A 128 16.82 5.17 -5.78
C PRO A 128 17.60 4.11 -4.99
N VAL A 129 16.89 3.10 -4.52
CA VAL A 129 17.46 1.93 -3.86
C VAL A 129 17.60 0.78 -4.86
N PRO A 130 18.74 0.08 -4.96
CA PRO A 130 18.86 -1.08 -5.83
C PRO A 130 17.78 -2.15 -5.61
N LEU A 131 17.33 -2.79 -6.69
CA LEU A 131 16.26 -3.80 -6.65
C LEU A 131 16.51 -4.93 -5.64
N ASP A 132 17.76 -5.42 -5.54
CA ASP A 132 18.14 -6.49 -4.61
C ASP A 132 18.00 -6.08 -3.14
N GLN A 133 18.32 -4.82 -2.80
CA GLN A 133 18.10 -4.26 -1.47
C GLN A 133 16.60 -4.16 -1.15
N TYR A 134 15.78 -3.74 -2.12
CA TYR A 134 14.31 -3.73 -1.98
C TYR A 134 13.74 -5.14 -1.77
N ILE A 135 14.18 -6.13 -2.56
CA ILE A 135 13.73 -7.52 -2.41
C ILE A 135 14.09 -8.06 -1.03
N THR A 136 15.30 -7.79 -0.56
CA THR A 136 15.80 -8.22 0.75
C THR A 136 14.96 -7.61 1.87
N SER A 137 14.72 -6.30 1.85
CA SER A 137 13.94 -5.62 2.89
C SER A 137 12.50 -6.09 2.95
N VAL A 138 11.85 -6.29 1.80
CA VAL A 138 10.47 -6.79 1.74
C VAL A 138 10.41 -8.20 2.34
N ASN A 139 11.36 -9.08 2.00
CA ASN A 139 11.36 -10.43 2.53
C ASN A 139 11.57 -10.45 4.04
N GLU A 140 12.50 -9.65 4.57
CA GLU A 140 12.79 -9.57 6.00
C GLU A 140 11.62 -9.03 6.82
N GLN A 141 10.99 -7.94 6.35
CA GLN A 141 9.82 -7.32 7.00
C GLN A 141 8.55 -8.19 6.97
N ASN A 142 8.55 -9.29 6.22
CA ASN A 142 7.41 -10.19 6.08
C ASN A 142 7.70 -11.63 6.54
N ARG A 143 8.85 -11.90 7.19
CA ARG A 143 9.20 -13.25 7.72
C ARG A 143 8.26 -13.70 8.82
N GLU A 144 7.88 -12.81 9.74
CA GLU A 144 7.02 -13.11 10.87
C GLU A 144 5.63 -12.55 10.64
N ARG A 145 4.70 -13.40 10.20
CA ARG A 145 3.27 -13.05 10.17
C ARG A 145 2.69 -13.29 11.55
N LYS A 146 2.08 -12.26 12.15
CA LYS A 146 1.32 -12.41 13.39
C LYS A 146 0.20 -13.42 13.15
N LEU A 147 0.17 -14.50 13.93
CA LEU A 147 -0.92 -15.46 13.89
C LEU A 147 -2.18 -14.78 14.44
N VAL A 148 -3.23 -14.77 13.64
CA VAL A 148 -4.52 -14.25 14.05
C VAL A 148 -5.29 -15.36 14.76
N THR A 149 -5.54 -15.15 16.05
CA THR A 149 -6.40 -16.02 16.85
C THR A 149 -7.84 -15.53 16.79
N GLN A 150 -8.78 -16.40 17.18
CA GLN A 150 -10.20 -16.04 17.24
C GLN A 150 -10.46 -14.89 18.23
N GLU A 151 -9.73 -14.85 19.34
CA GLU A 151 -9.82 -13.79 20.36
C GLU A 151 -9.42 -12.43 19.80
N VAL A 152 -8.29 -12.37 19.09
CA VAL A 152 -7.83 -11.14 18.41
C VAL A 152 -8.84 -10.69 17.37
N LEU A 153 -9.37 -11.65 16.59
CA LEU A 153 -10.35 -11.36 15.54
C LEU A 153 -11.67 -10.82 16.13
N ARG A 154 -12.15 -11.37 17.25
CA ARG A 154 -13.35 -10.84 17.92
C ARG A 154 -13.14 -9.40 18.39
N GLY A 155 -12.06 -9.12 19.12
CA GLY A 155 -11.81 -7.78 19.66
C GLY A 155 -11.74 -6.67 18.60
N VAL A 156 -11.22 -6.96 17.40
CA VAL A 156 -11.19 -5.97 16.30
C VAL A 156 -12.56 -5.80 15.63
N MET A 157 -13.37 -6.85 15.67
CA MET A 157 -14.71 -6.87 15.09
C MET A 157 -15.79 -6.44 16.09
N ASP A 158 -15.46 -6.04 17.32
CA ASP A 158 -16.42 -5.60 18.35
C ASP A 158 -17.33 -4.44 17.88
N GLN A 159 -16.89 -3.64 16.91
CA GLN A 159 -17.67 -2.56 16.30
C GLN A 159 -18.44 -2.97 15.04
N LEU A 160 -18.35 -4.23 14.63
CA LEU A 160 -18.99 -4.79 13.45
C LEU A 160 -19.88 -5.97 13.86
N VAL A 161 -21.18 -5.84 13.64
CA VAL A 161 -22.11 -6.94 13.89
C VAL A 161 -21.89 -8.05 12.88
N ILE A 162 -21.28 -9.15 13.33
CA ILE A 162 -20.76 -10.23 12.51
C ILE A 162 -21.07 -11.57 13.19
N SER A 163 -21.42 -12.61 12.42
CA SER A 163 -21.66 -13.93 13.02
C SER A 163 -20.34 -14.62 13.39
N ASP A 164 -20.37 -15.42 14.45
CA ASP A 164 -19.26 -16.30 14.81
C ASP A 164 -18.87 -17.25 13.68
N GLU A 165 -19.85 -17.73 12.92
CA GLU A 165 -19.61 -18.55 11.73
C GLU A 165 -18.74 -17.82 10.69
N MET A 166 -19.05 -16.55 10.44
CA MET A 166 -18.27 -15.73 9.51
C MET A 166 -16.86 -15.51 10.06
N LEU A 167 -16.71 -15.18 11.34
CA LEU A 167 -15.38 -15.03 11.98
C LEU A 167 -14.55 -16.31 11.85
N ASN A 168 -15.17 -17.47 12.04
CA ASN A 168 -14.54 -18.78 11.89
C ASN A 168 -14.11 -19.08 10.44
N ARG A 169 -14.68 -18.41 9.43
CA ARG A 169 -14.23 -18.48 8.03
C ARG A 169 -13.13 -17.48 7.71
N VAL A 170 -13.23 -16.27 8.26
CA VAL A 170 -12.26 -15.17 8.02
C VAL A 170 -10.91 -15.43 8.70
N GLY A 171 -10.90 -15.85 9.97
CA GLY A 171 -9.65 -16.05 10.72
C GLY A 171 -8.66 -17.00 10.03
N PRO A 172 -9.09 -18.20 9.59
CA PRO A 172 -8.23 -19.09 8.82
C PRO A 172 -7.81 -18.50 7.47
N ALA A 173 -8.68 -17.76 6.79
CA ALA A 173 -8.39 -17.15 5.49
C ALA A 173 -7.27 -16.11 5.57
N VAL A 174 -7.32 -15.33 6.64
CA VAL A 174 -6.33 -14.37 7.06
C VAL A 174 -4.97 -15.03 7.33
N ASN A 175 -4.95 -16.09 8.15
CA ASN A 175 -3.71 -16.81 8.47
C ASN A 175 -3.13 -17.51 7.23
N GLY A 176 -3.99 -17.97 6.31
CA GLY A 176 -3.60 -18.48 5.01
C GLY A 176 -2.87 -17.43 4.16
N GLY A 177 -3.22 -16.14 4.33
CA GLY A 177 -2.43 -14.99 3.92
C GLY A 177 -2.09 -14.90 2.43
N ARG A 178 -2.97 -15.43 1.57
CA ARG A 178 -2.83 -15.43 0.10
C ARG A 178 -3.91 -14.60 -0.57
N SER A 179 -5.14 -15.10 -0.56
CA SER A 179 -6.28 -14.48 -1.23
C SER A 179 -7.59 -14.82 -0.55
N ILE A 180 -8.49 -13.85 -0.46
CA ILE A 180 -9.85 -14.01 0.05
C ILE A 180 -10.84 -13.56 -1.02
N PHE A 181 -11.92 -14.33 -1.20
CA PHE A 181 -13.03 -13.97 -2.08
C PHE A 181 -14.28 -13.75 -1.23
N LEU A 182 -14.71 -12.50 -1.13
CA LEU A 182 -15.94 -12.09 -0.46
C LEU A 182 -17.03 -11.94 -1.52
N TYR A 183 -18.09 -12.73 -1.41
CA TYR A 183 -19.22 -12.67 -2.33
C TYR A 183 -20.54 -12.64 -1.57
N GLY A 184 -21.58 -12.13 -2.22
CA GLY A 184 -22.92 -12.08 -1.64
C GLY A 184 -23.62 -10.76 -1.98
N PRO A 185 -24.87 -10.58 -1.51
CA PRO A 185 -25.68 -9.44 -1.91
C PRO A 185 -25.04 -8.08 -1.58
N PRO A 186 -25.38 -7.02 -2.34
CA PRO A 186 -24.90 -5.67 -2.05
C PRO A 186 -25.43 -5.16 -0.70
N GLY A 187 -24.68 -4.25 -0.07
CA GLY A 187 -25.11 -3.63 1.17
C GLY A 187 -24.95 -4.48 2.44
N ASN A 188 -24.21 -5.59 2.39
CA ASN A 188 -23.91 -6.42 3.58
C ASN A 188 -22.49 -6.22 4.14
N GLY A 189 -21.77 -5.17 3.74
CA GLY A 189 -20.52 -4.76 4.38
C GLY A 189 -19.26 -5.55 3.98
N LYS A 190 -19.22 -6.16 2.79
CA LYS A 190 -18.04 -6.88 2.26
C LYS A 190 -16.77 -6.04 2.30
N THR A 191 -16.84 -4.80 1.79
CA THR A 191 -15.73 -3.84 1.78
C THR A 191 -15.28 -3.50 3.20
N THR A 192 -16.22 -3.23 4.10
CA THR A 192 -15.95 -2.97 5.52
C THR A 192 -15.27 -4.15 6.22
N ILE A 193 -15.73 -5.38 5.94
CA ILE A 193 -15.10 -6.60 6.44
C ILE A 193 -13.65 -6.68 5.93
N ALA A 194 -13.44 -6.52 4.62
CA ALA A 194 -12.12 -6.61 4.00
C ALA A 194 -11.13 -5.60 4.60
N GLU A 195 -11.56 -4.35 4.80
CA GLU A 195 -10.75 -3.31 5.41
C GLU A 195 -10.40 -3.61 6.87
N ARG A 196 -11.38 -4.02 7.68
CA ARG A 196 -11.16 -4.36 9.10
C ARG A 196 -10.24 -5.56 9.24
N VAL A 197 -10.44 -6.56 8.40
CA VAL A 197 -9.52 -7.69 8.26
C VAL A 197 -8.13 -7.21 7.88
N GLY A 198 -8.00 -6.35 6.87
CA GLY A 198 -6.75 -5.73 6.49
C GLY A 198 -6.04 -5.11 7.68
N ARG A 199 -6.65 -4.13 8.33
CA ARG A 199 -6.06 -3.41 9.47
C ARG A 199 -5.64 -4.31 10.64
N MET A 200 -6.31 -5.45 10.84
CA MET A 200 -5.96 -6.41 11.89
C MET A 200 -4.73 -7.25 11.53
N VAL A 201 -4.65 -7.71 10.27
CA VAL A 201 -3.62 -8.65 9.80
C VAL A 201 -2.33 -7.94 9.44
N LEU A 202 -2.51 -6.74 8.92
CA LEU A 202 -1.43 -5.82 8.69
C LEU A 202 -0.89 -5.45 10.05
N GLY A 203 0.24 -6.09 10.38
CA GLY A 203 0.92 -5.89 11.65
C GLY A 203 1.49 -4.48 11.74
N GLU A 204 2.77 -4.40 12.07
CA GLU A 204 3.39 -3.10 12.30
C GLU A 204 3.73 -2.40 10.97
N ASP A 205 3.87 -1.07 11.03
CA ASP A 205 4.30 -0.22 9.91
C ASP A 205 5.53 -0.79 9.20
N ILE A 206 5.60 -0.53 7.90
CA ILE A 206 6.59 -1.09 6.98
C ILE A 206 7.43 0.04 6.39
N TRP A 207 8.71 -0.23 6.18
CA TRP A 207 9.61 0.64 5.44
C TRP A 207 9.60 0.27 3.96
N ILE A 208 9.40 1.28 3.12
CA ILE A 208 9.53 1.17 1.67
C ILE A 208 10.47 2.26 1.16
N PRO A 209 11.18 2.05 0.04
CA PRO A 209 11.98 3.11 -0.55
C PRO A 209 11.07 4.10 -1.29
N TYR A 210 11.54 5.33 -1.49
CA TYR A 210 10.83 6.27 -2.37
C TYR A 210 10.78 5.76 -3.81
N SER A 211 11.90 5.23 -4.29
CA SER A 211 12.05 4.65 -5.62
C SER A 211 13.12 3.55 -5.60
N ILE A 212 13.08 2.69 -6.62
CA ILE A 212 14.10 1.66 -6.83
C ILE A 212 14.81 1.84 -8.17
N ASP A 213 16.05 1.38 -8.23
CA ASP A 213 16.86 1.31 -9.44
C ASP A 213 16.86 -0.12 -10.00
N VAL A 214 16.57 -0.22 -11.30
CA VAL A 214 16.68 -1.44 -12.09
C VAL A 214 17.56 -1.13 -13.30
N ASP A 215 18.86 -1.33 -13.13
CA ASP A 215 19.87 -1.10 -14.18
C ASP A 215 19.77 0.32 -14.79
N GLY A 216 19.66 1.33 -13.92
CA GLY A 216 19.53 2.72 -14.33
C GLY A 216 18.11 3.16 -14.73
N GLN A 217 17.13 2.25 -14.76
CA GLN A 217 15.72 2.60 -14.89
C GLN A 217 15.10 2.75 -13.50
N ILE A 218 14.44 3.89 -13.28
CA ILE A 218 13.87 4.24 -11.98
C ILE A 218 12.41 3.81 -11.94
N ILE A 219 12.02 3.11 -10.87
CA ILE A 219 10.62 2.79 -10.57
C ILE A 219 10.23 3.49 -9.28
N GLN A 220 9.27 4.41 -9.35
CA GLN A 220 8.72 5.09 -8.18
C GLN A 220 7.78 4.15 -7.42
N ILE A 221 8.04 3.98 -6.12
CA ILE A 221 7.27 3.10 -5.23
C ILE A 221 6.37 3.94 -4.34
N TYR A 222 6.96 4.88 -3.59
CA TYR A 222 6.21 5.72 -2.66
C TYR A 222 5.35 6.74 -3.41
N ASP A 223 4.12 6.88 -2.94
CA ASP A 223 3.10 7.78 -3.47
C ASP A 223 2.23 8.24 -2.31
N SER A 224 2.12 9.55 -2.09
CA SER A 224 1.36 10.14 -0.99
C SER A 224 -0.16 9.94 -1.11
N LEU A 225 -0.66 9.58 -2.29
CA LEU A 225 -2.08 9.26 -2.49
C LEU A 225 -2.43 7.86 -1.97
N ASN A 226 -1.48 6.92 -2.07
CA ASN A 226 -1.69 5.51 -1.75
C ASN A 226 -1.05 5.09 -0.42
N HIS A 227 -0.09 5.85 0.09
CA HIS A 227 0.65 5.53 1.32
C HIS A 227 0.46 6.60 2.39
N GLU A 228 0.11 6.14 3.59
CA GLU A 228 0.02 6.96 4.79
C GLU A 228 1.32 6.83 5.59
N LEU A 229 1.94 7.96 5.94
CA LEU A 229 3.15 7.97 6.78
C LEU A 229 2.86 7.38 8.16
N SER A 230 3.82 6.65 8.70
CA SER A 230 3.76 6.16 10.09
C SER A 230 3.94 7.32 11.07
N ASP A 231 3.17 7.30 12.15
CA ASP A 231 3.33 8.23 13.28
C ASP A 231 4.67 8.02 14.01
N ALA A 232 5.29 6.84 13.85
CA ALA A 232 6.58 6.46 14.43
C ALA A 232 7.78 6.84 13.56
N GLN A 233 7.64 7.85 12.68
CA GLN A 233 8.71 8.34 11.80
C GLN A 233 9.79 9.14 12.55
N GLU A 234 10.25 8.65 13.71
CA GLU A 234 11.46 9.18 14.34
C GLU A 234 12.67 8.74 13.51
N ARG A 235 13.63 9.65 13.32
CA ARG A 235 14.93 9.32 12.72
C ARG A 235 15.56 8.24 13.60
N VAL A 236 15.49 6.98 13.17
CA VAL A 236 16.13 5.87 13.89
C VAL A 236 17.62 6.18 13.96
N ARG A 237 18.08 6.48 15.19
CA ARG A 237 19.49 6.67 15.51
C ARG A 237 20.01 5.38 16.08
N TYR A 238 21.00 4.81 15.41
CA TYR A 238 21.73 3.67 15.93
C TYR A 238 22.55 4.08 17.16
N MET A 239 22.86 3.12 18.03
CA MET A 239 23.71 3.36 19.20
C MET A 239 25.10 3.92 18.85
N THR A 240 25.53 3.73 17.60
CA THR A 240 26.77 4.28 17.03
C THR A 240 26.68 5.76 16.68
N GLY A 241 25.50 6.39 16.81
CA GLY A 241 25.23 7.75 16.36
C GLY A 241 24.89 7.88 14.87
N LEU A 242 24.97 6.79 14.11
CA LEU A 242 24.58 6.76 12.69
C LEU A 242 23.06 6.87 12.55
N VAL A 243 22.62 7.50 11.47
CA VAL A 243 21.20 7.66 11.13
C VAL A 243 20.83 6.61 10.10
N ALA A 244 19.65 6.00 10.24
CA ALA A 244 19.08 5.10 9.24
C ALA A 244 19.02 5.73 7.84
N ASP A 245 19.18 4.91 6.81
CA ASP A 245 19.07 5.33 5.41
C ASP A 245 17.75 6.06 5.15
N GLN A 246 17.85 7.34 4.77
CA GLN A 246 16.73 8.25 4.59
C GLN A 246 16.05 8.10 3.22
N ARG A 247 16.57 7.25 2.33
CA ARG A 247 15.88 6.85 1.07
C ARG A 247 14.66 5.98 1.33
N TRP A 248 14.51 5.49 2.56
CA TRP A 248 13.39 4.70 3.02
C TRP A 248 12.44 5.56 3.85
N VAL A 249 11.16 5.27 3.70
CA VAL A 249 10.06 5.91 4.42
C VAL A 249 9.24 4.86 5.14
N CYS A 250 8.97 5.10 6.43
CA CYS A 250 8.10 4.25 7.23
C CYS A 250 6.65 4.67 6.99
N ILE A 251 5.83 3.73 6.53
CA ILE A 251 4.42 3.92 6.23
C ILE A 251 3.58 2.94 7.04
N LYS A 252 2.35 3.31 7.37
CA LYS A 252 1.35 2.32 7.79
C LYS A 252 1.24 1.27 6.68
N ARG A 253 1.08 0.00 7.05
CA ARG A 253 1.05 -1.08 6.05
C ARG A 253 -0.01 -0.75 4.98
N PRO A 254 0.37 -0.83 3.69
CA PRO A 254 -0.43 -0.23 2.64
C PRO A 254 -1.76 -0.96 2.49
N MET A 255 -2.83 -0.19 2.34
CA MET A 255 -4.17 -0.69 2.05
C MET A 255 -4.66 0.01 0.80
N ILE A 256 -4.50 -0.65 -0.35
CA ILE A 256 -4.91 -0.08 -1.64
C ILE A 256 -6.23 -0.73 -2.05
N MET A 257 -7.20 0.11 -2.40
CA MET A 257 -8.51 -0.31 -2.89
C MET A 257 -8.69 0.17 -4.32
N VAL A 258 -9.18 -0.71 -5.19
CA VAL A 258 -9.52 -0.41 -6.58
C VAL A 258 -10.91 -0.96 -6.88
N GLY A 259 -11.68 -0.23 -7.69
CA GLY A 259 -13.04 -0.59 -8.11
C GLY A 259 -13.14 -0.85 -9.61
N GLY A 260 -14.12 -0.20 -10.26
CA GLY A 260 -14.41 -0.34 -11.69
C GLY A 260 -13.34 0.23 -12.62
N GLU A 261 -12.46 1.09 -12.09
CA GLU A 261 -11.35 1.74 -12.79
C GLU A 261 -10.12 0.84 -12.98
N LEU A 262 -10.11 -0.35 -12.38
CA LEU A 262 -9.00 -1.29 -12.53
C LEU A 262 -8.86 -1.78 -13.97
N THR A 263 -7.69 -1.53 -14.55
CA THR A 263 -7.30 -2.04 -15.89
C THR A 263 -6.14 -3.04 -15.77
N LEU A 264 -5.92 -3.87 -16.80
CA LEU A 264 -4.75 -4.75 -16.86
C LEU A 264 -3.45 -3.96 -16.84
N GLN A 265 -3.43 -2.80 -17.51
CA GLN A 265 -2.27 -1.92 -17.54
C GLN A 265 -1.90 -1.42 -16.14
N GLY A 266 -2.88 -1.16 -15.27
CA GLY A 266 -2.63 -0.81 -13.86
C GLY A 266 -1.98 -1.94 -13.04
N LEU A 267 -1.86 -3.15 -13.59
CA LEU A 267 -1.16 -4.28 -12.99
C LEU A 267 0.27 -4.46 -13.51
N ASP A 268 0.70 -3.65 -14.47
CA ASP A 268 2.05 -3.66 -15.01
C ASP A 268 2.75 -2.31 -14.75
N LEU A 269 4.07 -2.29 -14.95
CA LEU A 269 4.83 -1.05 -14.80
C LEU A 269 4.35 -0.01 -15.82
N THR A 270 3.96 1.16 -15.33
CA THR A 270 3.52 2.26 -16.20
C THR A 270 4.70 3.17 -16.46
N TYR A 271 5.19 3.21 -17.71
CA TYR A 271 6.26 4.10 -18.12
C TYR A 271 5.70 5.47 -18.50
N ASP A 272 6.17 6.53 -17.85
CA ASP A 272 5.86 7.90 -18.23
C ASP A 272 6.83 8.36 -19.32
N GLU A 273 6.36 8.52 -20.56
CA GLU A 273 7.18 8.97 -21.70
C GLU A 273 7.71 10.41 -21.56
N SER A 274 6.98 11.26 -20.81
CA SER A 274 7.40 12.64 -20.58
C SER A 274 8.52 12.66 -19.55
N ASN A 275 8.31 12.01 -18.40
CA ASN A 275 9.24 12.03 -17.27
C ASN A 275 10.34 10.96 -17.35
N ARG A 276 10.16 9.94 -18.19
CA ARG A 276 11.12 8.86 -18.48
C ARG A 276 11.52 8.06 -17.24
N PHE A 277 10.54 7.72 -16.42
CA PHE A 277 10.67 6.75 -15.33
C PHE A 277 9.34 5.99 -15.18
N TYR A 278 9.36 4.91 -14.39
CA TYR A 278 8.18 4.07 -14.19
C TYR A 278 7.47 4.41 -12.89
N GLU A 279 6.16 4.21 -12.90
CA GLU A 279 5.38 4.04 -11.68
C GLU A 279 5.14 2.57 -11.40
N ALA A 280 5.26 2.19 -10.13
CA ALA A 280 4.95 0.85 -9.68
C ALA A 280 3.43 0.55 -9.76
N PRO A 281 3.05 -0.67 -10.16
CA PRO A 281 1.64 -1.08 -10.21
C PRO A 281 1.05 -1.22 -8.80
N PHE A 282 -0.29 -1.24 -8.71
CA PHE A 282 -1.01 -1.22 -7.42
C PHE A 282 -0.60 -2.35 -6.48
N GLN A 283 -0.41 -3.58 -6.98
CA GLN A 283 0.00 -4.70 -6.15
C GLN A 283 1.42 -4.52 -5.59
N MET A 284 2.31 -3.81 -6.30
CA MET A 284 3.67 -3.54 -5.83
C MET A 284 3.66 -2.42 -4.78
N LYS A 285 2.81 -1.40 -4.96
CA LYS A 285 2.56 -0.37 -3.94
C LYS A 285 1.92 -0.99 -2.68
N ALA A 286 1.00 -1.94 -2.84
CA ALA A 286 0.35 -2.67 -1.76
C ALA A 286 1.21 -3.77 -1.10
N ASN A 287 2.50 -3.88 -1.43
CA ASN A 287 3.34 -4.99 -0.98
C ASN A 287 3.57 -4.97 0.54
N GLY A 288 3.47 -6.14 1.18
CA GLY A 288 3.37 -6.24 2.65
C GLY A 288 2.00 -5.79 3.19
N GLY A 289 1.06 -5.45 2.32
CA GLY A 289 -0.21 -4.84 2.63
C GLY A 289 -1.44 -5.65 2.24
N LEU A 290 -2.56 -4.95 2.15
CA LEU A 290 -3.83 -5.41 1.60
C LEU A 290 -4.03 -4.77 0.22
N PHE A 291 -4.47 -5.58 -0.73
CA PHE A 291 -4.99 -5.10 -2.00
C PHE A 291 -6.42 -5.57 -2.20
N LEU A 292 -7.38 -4.64 -2.10
CA LEU A 292 -8.81 -4.91 -2.21
C LEU A 292 -9.31 -4.51 -3.60
N ILE A 293 -9.95 -5.45 -4.29
CA ILE A 293 -10.61 -5.24 -5.57
C ILE A 293 -12.11 -5.34 -5.32
N ASP A 294 -12.78 -4.19 -5.28
CA ASP A 294 -14.22 -4.12 -5.08
C ASP A 294 -14.99 -4.23 -6.40
N ASP A 295 -16.25 -4.65 -6.31
CA ASP A 295 -17.11 -4.95 -7.47
C ASP A 295 -16.42 -5.83 -8.54
N PHE A 296 -15.65 -6.82 -8.09
CA PHE A 296 -14.93 -7.73 -8.96
C PHE A 296 -15.87 -8.45 -9.95
N GLY A 297 -15.54 -8.38 -11.23
CA GLY A 297 -16.36 -8.83 -12.35
C GLY A 297 -17.21 -7.76 -13.02
N ARG A 298 -17.21 -6.52 -12.51
CA ARG A 298 -17.89 -5.37 -13.11
C ARG A 298 -16.91 -4.34 -13.71
N GLN A 299 -15.63 -4.68 -13.77
CA GLN A 299 -14.60 -3.89 -14.43
C GLN A 299 -14.78 -3.92 -15.96
N GLN A 300 -14.18 -2.95 -16.65
CA GLN A 300 -14.07 -3.00 -18.12
C GLN A 300 -13.28 -4.23 -18.58
N VAL A 301 -12.30 -4.66 -17.79
CA VAL A 301 -11.53 -5.89 -18.00
C VAL A 301 -12.30 -7.09 -17.46
N ARG A 302 -12.27 -8.20 -18.18
CA ARG A 302 -12.91 -9.44 -17.73
C ARG A 302 -12.19 -10.00 -16.50
N ALA A 303 -12.95 -10.49 -15.53
CA ALA A 303 -12.44 -11.12 -14.31
C ALA A 303 -11.39 -12.23 -14.59
N VAL A 304 -11.61 -13.02 -15.64
CA VAL A 304 -10.69 -14.09 -16.08
C VAL A 304 -9.31 -13.53 -16.43
N ASP A 305 -9.23 -12.37 -17.08
CA ASP A 305 -7.96 -11.79 -17.52
C ASP A 305 -7.15 -11.27 -16.31
N LEU A 306 -7.82 -10.63 -15.35
CA LEU A 306 -7.22 -10.21 -14.08
C LEU A 306 -6.70 -11.41 -13.28
N LEU A 307 -7.49 -12.48 -13.18
CA LEU A 307 -7.07 -13.69 -12.47
C LEU A 307 -5.92 -14.39 -13.17
N ASN A 308 -5.93 -14.46 -14.51
CA ASN A 308 -4.81 -14.99 -15.30
C ASN A 308 -3.50 -14.30 -14.99
N ARG A 309 -3.52 -12.96 -14.90
CA ARG A 309 -2.34 -12.14 -14.57
C ARG A 309 -1.76 -12.46 -13.18
N TRP A 310 -2.59 -12.95 -12.25
CA TRP A 310 -2.19 -13.25 -10.87
C TRP A 310 -2.12 -14.72 -10.50
N ILE A 311 -2.32 -15.65 -11.43
CA ILE A 311 -2.12 -17.09 -11.16
C ILE A 311 -0.75 -17.32 -10.52
N VAL A 312 0.31 -16.86 -11.20
CA VAL A 312 1.69 -17.07 -10.76
C VAL A 312 2.01 -16.29 -9.47
N PRO A 313 1.68 -14.98 -9.37
CA PRO A 313 1.83 -14.22 -8.12
C PRO A 313 1.17 -14.85 -6.89
N LEU A 314 -0.07 -15.33 -7.01
CA LEU A 314 -0.82 -15.94 -5.91
C LEU A 314 -0.28 -17.33 -5.51
N GLU A 315 0.25 -18.09 -6.46
CA GLU A 315 0.80 -19.43 -6.22
C GLU A 315 2.24 -19.39 -5.72
N LYS A 316 3.12 -18.64 -6.42
CA LYS A 316 4.58 -18.62 -6.19
C LYS A 316 5.05 -17.48 -5.29
N ARG A 317 4.19 -16.52 -4.97
CA ARG A 317 4.54 -15.33 -4.15
C ARG A 317 5.61 -14.46 -4.81
N VAL A 318 5.66 -14.47 -6.14
CA VAL A 318 6.54 -13.64 -6.96
C VAL A 318 5.75 -13.11 -8.14
N ASP A 319 5.84 -11.80 -8.37
CA ASP A 319 5.29 -11.11 -9.52
C ASP A 319 6.39 -10.80 -10.54
N PHE A 320 6.09 -11.00 -11.81
CA PHE A 320 7.00 -10.75 -12.91
C PHE A 320 6.56 -9.50 -13.64
N LEU A 321 7.35 -8.44 -13.53
CA LEU A 321 7.10 -7.17 -14.21
C LEU A 321 8.06 -7.03 -15.39
N THR A 322 7.59 -6.43 -16.48
CA THR A 322 8.38 -6.24 -17.70
C THR A 322 8.62 -4.75 -17.93
N LEU A 323 9.87 -4.36 -18.13
CA LEU A 323 10.25 -2.99 -18.50
C LEU A 323 10.07 -2.80 -20.01
N ASN A 324 10.02 -1.55 -20.48
CA ASN A 324 9.83 -1.20 -21.90
C ASN A 324 10.93 -1.75 -22.82
N ASN A 325 12.11 -2.03 -22.27
CA ASN A 325 13.23 -2.67 -22.98
C ASN A 325 13.09 -4.21 -23.07
N GLY A 326 11.96 -4.77 -22.60
CA GLY A 326 11.66 -6.21 -22.61
C GLY A 326 12.28 -7.00 -21.46
N ARG A 327 13.08 -6.37 -20.59
CA ARG A 327 13.65 -7.04 -19.42
C ARG A 327 12.53 -7.41 -18.44
N LYS A 328 12.63 -8.59 -17.85
CA LYS A 328 11.76 -9.05 -16.78
C LYS A 328 12.47 -8.92 -15.44
N ILE A 329 11.73 -8.48 -14.42
CA ILE A 329 12.17 -8.43 -13.03
C ILE A 329 11.21 -9.23 -12.15
N GLU A 330 11.77 -9.79 -11.08
CA GLU A 330 11.04 -10.56 -10.08
C GLU A 330 10.82 -9.69 -8.84
N ILE A 331 9.56 -9.50 -8.47
CA ILE A 331 9.16 -8.73 -7.30
C ILE A 331 8.49 -9.66 -6.28
N PRO A 332 8.87 -9.65 -5.00
CA PRO A 332 8.17 -10.41 -3.97
C PRO A 332 6.70 -10.00 -3.91
N PHE A 333 5.79 -10.96 -3.92
CA PHE A 333 4.36 -10.72 -3.86
C PHE A 333 3.83 -11.03 -2.46
N ASN A 334 4.10 -10.12 -1.51
CA ASN A 334 3.69 -10.23 -0.11
C ASN A 334 2.40 -9.48 0.20
N VAL A 335 1.45 -9.52 -0.73
CA VAL A 335 0.14 -8.86 -0.63
C VAL A 335 -0.91 -9.87 -0.15
N LEU A 336 -1.85 -9.43 0.69
CA LEU A 336 -3.12 -10.10 0.89
C LEU A 336 -4.11 -9.56 -0.15
N VAL A 337 -4.49 -10.38 -1.14
CA VAL A 337 -5.45 -9.95 -2.16
C VAL A 337 -6.87 -10.29 -1.71
N VAL A 338 -7.77 -9.32 -1.73
CA VAL A 338 -9.19 -9.54 -1.43
C VAL A 338 -10.01 -9.16 -2.65
N PHE A 339 -10.80 -10.11 -3.14
CA PHE A 339 -11.79 -9.88 -4.18
C PHE A 339 -13.15 -9.73 -3.51
N SER A 340 -13.85 -8.62 -3.75
CA SER A 340 -15.21 -8.38 -3.27
C SER A 340 -16.14 -8.29 -4.47
N THR A 341 -17.27 -9.01 -4.45
CA THR A 341 -18.22 -9.00 -5.56
C THR A 341 -19.67 -9.21 -5.10
N ASN A 342 -20.60 -8.67 -5.89
CA ASN A 342 -22.03 -8.91 -5.76
C ASN A 342 -22.53 -10.08 -6.60
N LEU A 343 -21.67 -10.68 -7.43
CA LEU A 343 -21.99 -11.78 -8.33
C LEU A 343 -21.67 -13.13 -7.67
N ASP A 344 -22.36 -14.21 -8.10
CA ASP A 344 -21.97 -15.55 -7.68
C ASP A 344 -20.60 -15.89 -8.28
N PRO A 345 -19.66 -16.47 -7.51
CA PRO A 345 -18.36 -16.89 -8.04
C PRO A 345 -18.44 -17.75 -9.30
N LYS A 346 -19.51 -18.55 -9.48
CA LYS A 346 -19.71 -19.40 -10.67
C LYS A 346 -19.99 -18.60 -11.95
N ASP A 347 -20.53 -17.40 -11.82
CA ASP A 347 -20.86 -16.53 -12.95
C ASP A 347 -19.64 -15.72 -13.42
N LEU A 348 -18.58 -15.68 -12.58
CA LEU A 348 -17.38 -14.90 -12.84
C LEU A 348 -16.30 -15.68 -13.55
N VAL A 349 -16.06 -16.93 -13.13
CA VAL A 349 -14.97 -17.78 -13.61
C VAL A 349 -15.30 -19.26 -13.50
N ASP A 350 -14.54 -20.08 -14.25
CA ASP A 350 -14.67 -21.54 -14.20
C ASP A 350 -14.19 -22.15 -12.88
N GLU A 351 -14.49 -23.44 -12.71
CA GLU A 351 -14.13 -24.20 -11.52
C GLU A 351 -12.60 -24.30 -11.33
N ALA A 352 -11.82 -24.32 -12.41
CA ALA A 352 -10.36 -24.42 -12.34
C ALA A 352 -9.74 -23.18 -11.69
N PHE A 353 -10.27 -21.99 -11.98
CA PHE A 353 -9.88 -20.75 -11.30
C PHE A 353 -10.35 -20.70 -9.86
N LEU A 354 -11.60 -21.08 -9.60
CA LEU A 354 -12.13 -21.11 -8.24
C LEU A 354 -11.27 -22.01 -7.33
N ARG A 355 -10.68 -23.10 -7.84
CA ARG A 355 -9.76 -23.95 -7.06
C ARG A 355 -8.50 -23.23 -6.59
N ARG A 356 -8.04 -22.18 -7.29
CA ARG A 356 -6.85 -21.39 -6.91
C ARG A 356 -7.14 -20.37 -5.81
N ILE A 357 -8.39 -19.90 -5.72
CA ILE A 357 -8.81 -19.00 -4.65
C ILE A 357 -9.24 -19.83 -3.43
N ARG A 358 -8.35 -19.94 -2.46
CA ARG A 358 -8.51 -20.86 -1.31
C ARG A 358 -9.75 -20.57 -0.47
N HIS A 359 -9.97 -19.30 -0.12
CA HIS A 359 -11.01 -18.93 0.82
C HIS A 359 -12.10 -18.14 0.11
N LYS A 360 -13.29 -18.74 0.03
CA LYS A 360 -14.51 -18.12 -0.47
C LYS A 360 -15.45 -17.95 0.71
N ILE A 361 -15.81 -16.70 1.01
CA ILE A 361 -16.59 -16.33 2.17
C ILE A 361 -17.84 -15.64 1.67
N GLU A 362 -18.98 -16.25 1.95
CA GLU A 362 -20.27 -15.67 1.65
C GLU A 362 -20.63 -14.66 2.74
N VAL A 363 -20.96 -13.45 2.32
CA VAL A 363 -21.47 -12.39 3.19
C VAL A 363 -22.96 -12.24 2.88
N GLY A 364 -23.73 -13.08 3.55
CA GLY A 364 -25.18 -13.15 3.41
C GLY A 364 -25.92 -12.02 4.13
N ASN A 365 -27.25 -12.11 4.09
CA ASN A 365 -28.12 -11.18 4.80
C ASN A 365 -28.01 -11.36 6.32
N PRO A 366 -28.12 -10.26 7.10
CA PRO A 366 -28.20 -10.38 8.54
C PRO A 366 -29.47 -11.12 8.96
N SER A 367 -29.34 -11.95 9.99
CA SER A 367 -30.50 -12.45 10.73
C SER A 367 -31.26 -11.30 11.40
N MET A 368 -32.50 -11.56 11.83
CA MET A 368 -33.33 -10.56 12.53
C MET A 368 -32.64 -9.99 13.78
N ASN A 369 -31.90 -10.83 14.52
CA ASN A 369 -31.17 -10.39 15.71
C ASN A 369 -29.97 -9.52 15.35
N GLN A 370 -29.21 -9.89 14.33
CA GLN A 370 -28.11 -9.07 13.83
C GLN A 370 -28.62 -7.75 13.27
N PHE A 371 -29.74 -7.74 12.55
CA PHE A 371 -30.33 -6.52 12.02
C PHE A 371 -30.74 -5.56 13.16
N ARG A 372 -31.36 -6.08 14.23
CA ARG A 372 -31.67 -5.29 15.43
C ARG A 372 -30.41 -4.67 16.04
N GLU A 373 -29.35 -5.46 16.19
CA GLU A 373 -28.09 -4.99 16.75
C GLU A 373 -27.44 -3.90 15.88
N ILE A 374 -27.39 -4.11 14.56
CA ILE A 374 -26.90 -3.10 13.60
C ILE A 374 -27.72 -1.81 13.74
N PHE A 375 -29.04 -1.93 13.84
CA PHE A 375 -29.93 -0.79 14.00
C PHE A 375 -29.65 -0.01 15.28
N GLN A 376 -29.44 -0.69 16.41
CA GLN A 376 -29.05 -0.07 17.68
C GLN A 376 -27.70 0.66 17.58
N VAL A 377 -26.71 0.04 16.93
CA VAL A 377 -25.40 0.66 16.70
C VAL A 377 -25.55 1.91 15.84
N MET A 378 -26.30 1.85 14.75
CA MET A 378 -26.51 3.00 13.86
C MET A 378 -27.30 4.13 14.53
N CYS A 379 -28.31 3.83 15.34
CA CYS A 379 -29.00 4.83 16.18
C CYS A 379 -28.02 5.59 17.06
N LYS A 380 -27.08 4.90 17.72
CA LYS A 380 -26.03 5.54 18.55
C LYS A 380 -25.09 6.41 17.71
N VAL A 381 -24.59 5.88 16.59
CA VAL A 381 -23.66 6.59 15.70
C VAL A 381 -24.30 7.85 15.11
N MET A 382 -25.55 7.74 14.68
CA MET A 382 -26.30 8.82 14.01
C MET A 382 -27.07 9.71 15.00
N LYS A 383 -26.92 9.47 16.31
CA LYS A 383 -27.57 10.21 17.40
C LYS A 383 -29.10 10.26 17.31
N VAL A 384 -29.71 9.16 16.85
CA VAL A 384 -31.16 8.96 16.86
C VAL A 384 -31.53 8.11 18.09
N PRO A 385 -32.45 8.56 18.97
CA PRO A 385 -32.91 7.76 20.10
C PRO A 385 -33.48 6.41 19.64
N TYR A 386 -32.94 5.33 20.19
CA TYR A 386 -33.43 3.99 19.88
C TYR A 386 -34.76 3.72 20.57
N ASP A 387 -35.72 3.18 19.81
CA ASP A 387 -37.00 2.69 20.31
C ASP A 387 -37.31 1.31 19.69
N GLU A 388 -37.52 0.32 20.55
CA GLU A 388 -37.83 -1.06 20.13
C GLU A 388 -39.21 -1.14 19.45
N GLY A 389 -40.15 -0.27 19.82
CA GLY A 389 -41.48 -0.19 19.21
C GLY A 389 -41.41 0.23 17.74
N GLY A 390 -40.69 1.31 17.46
CA GLY A 390 -40.43 1.83 16.13
C GLY A 390 -39.72 0.82 15.23
N LEU A 391 -38.68 0.14 15.73
CA LEU A 391 -38.03 -0.92 14.97
C LEU A 391 -38.98 -2.08 14.64
N LYS A 392 -39.78 -2.55 15.61
CA LYS A 392 -40.78 -3.59 15.37
C LYS A 392 -41.82 -3.17 14.32
N TYR A 393 -42.25 -1.91 14.36
CA TYR A 393 -43.15 -1.35 13.36
C TYR A 393 -42.53 -1.39 11.96
N LEU A 394 -41.29 -0.89 11.82
CA LEU A 394 -40.54 -0.91 10.57
C LEU A 394 -40.40 -2.33 10.01
N LEU A 395 -39.95 -3.28 10.84
CA LEU A 395 -39.75 -4.68 10.45
C LEU A 395 -41.05 -5.35 9.99
N ARG A 396 -42.16 -5.11 10.69
CA ARG A 396 -43.45 -5.70 10.31
C ARG A 396 -43.94 -5.13 8.97
N LYS A 397 -44.09 -3.80 8.91
CA LYS A 397 -44.74 -3.14 7.78
C LYS A 397 -43.89 -3.10 6.51
N TRP A 398 -42.59 -2.84 6.65
CA TRP A 398 -41.71 -2.60 5.51
C TRP A 398 -40.86 -3.80 5.11
N TYR A 399 -40.77 -4.84 5.94
CA TYR A 399 -40.05 -6.06 5.60
C TYR A 399 -40.95 -7.28 5.50
N LEU A 400 -41.62 -7.68 6.58
CA LEU A 400 -42.45 -8.90 6.60
C LEU A 400 -43.65 -8.79 5.66
N ASP A 401 -44.44 -7.72 5.77
CA ASP A 401 -45.65 -7.53 4.95
C ASP A 401 -45.33 -7.32 3.46
N LYS A 402 -44.09 -6.90 3.15
CA LYS A 402 -43.62 -6.60 1.79
C LYS A 402 -42.66 -7.66 1.23
N GLY A 403 -42.35 -8.72 2.00
CA GLY A 403 -41.43 -9.78 1.60
C GLY A 403 -40.00 -9.32 1.29
N ARG A 404 -39.50 -8.27 1.96
CA ARG A 404 -38.17 -7.71 1.69
C ARG A 404 -37.08 -8.40 2.49
N ASP A 405 -35.95 -8.64 1.83
CA ASP A 405 -34.71 -9.07 2.47
C ASP A 405 -34.17 -8.02 3.45
N LEU A 406 -33.60 -8.48 4.56
CA LEU A 406 -32.80 -7.64 5.44
C LEU A 406 -31.42 -7.44 4.80
N ARG A 407 -30.90 -6.20 4.77
CA ARG A 407 -29.50 -5.91 4.40
C ARG A 407 -28.84 -5.12 5.52
N ALA A 408 -27.55 -5.32 5.74
CA ALA A 408 -26.81 -4.63 6.80
C ALA A 408 -26.75 -3.10 6.60
N VAL A 409 -26.90 -2.62 5.36
CA VAL A 409 -26.90 -1.20 5.02
C VAL A 409 -28.22 -0.50 5.35
N HIS A 410 -29.34 -1.22 5.34
CA HIS A 410 -30.66 -0.60 5.46
C HIS A 410 -30.83 0.24 6.75
N PRO A 411 -30.37 -0.17 7.95
CA PRO A 411 -30.47 0.66 9.13
C PRO A 411 -29.84 2.05 8.95
N ARG A 412 -28.63 2.11 8.37
CA ARG A 412 -27.95 3.38 8.10
C ARG A 412 -28.74 4.23 7.11
N ASP A 413 -29.15 3.64 5.99
CA ASP A 413 -29.80 4.39 4.92
C ASP A 413 -31.19 4.89 5.35
N ILE A 414 -31.97 4.07 6.06
CA ILE A 414 -33.28 4.45 6.60
C ILE A 414 -33.13 5.54 7.65
N LEU A 415 -32.17 5.43 8.57
CA LEU A 415 -31.92 6.48 9.56
C LEU A 415 -31.41 7.77 8.92
N SER A 416 -30.65 7.70 7.82
CA SER A 416 -30.22 8.87 7.05
C SER A 416 -31.43 9.59 6.46
N GLN A 417 -32.32 8.87 5.79
CA GLN A 417 -33.56 9.43 5.24
C GLN A 417 -34.42 10.05 6.36
N LEU A 418 -34.54 9.36 7.49
CA LEU A 418 -35.27 9.86 8.66
C LEU A 418 -34.69 11.18 9.19
N LEU A 419 -33.36 11.29 9.28
CA LEU A 419 -32.68 12.51 9.69
C LEU A 419 -32.93 13.65 8.72
N ASP A 420 -32.80 13.40 7.40
CA ASP A 420 -33.03 14.41 6.37
C ASP A 420 -34.46 14.98 6.46
N ILE A 421 -35.45 14.09 6.63
CA ILE A 421 -36.86 14.47 6.79
C ILE A 421 -37.10 15.24 8.09
N ALA A 422 -36.56 14.77 9.22
CA ALA A 422 -36.72 15.42 10.52
C ALA A 422 -36.11 16.83 10.52
N ASN A 423 -34.91 16.98 9.94
CA ASN A 423 -34.23 18.26 9.78
C ASN A 423 -35.03 19.23 8.90
N TYR A 424 -35.53 18.75 7.76
CA TYR A 424 -36.38 19.57 6.88
C TYR A 424 -37.66 20.05 7.58
N GLN A 425 -38.27 19.19 8.39
CA GLN A 425 -39.49 19.48 9.15
C GLN A 425 -39.21 20.23 10.46
N GLN A 426 -37.94 20.54 10.78
CA GLN A 426 -37.51 21.20 12.01
C GLN A 426 -38.02 20.52 13.29
N ARG A 427 -38.03 19.17 13.30
CA ARG A 427 -38.44 18.37 14.47
C ARG A 427 -37.32 17.41 14.91
N PRO A 428 -37.31 16.99 16.18
CA PRO A 428 -36.32 16.03 16.65
C PRO A 428 -36.45 14.69 15.90
N PRO A 429 -35.33 14.00 15.60
CA PRO A 429 -35.36 12.71 14.95
C PRO A 429 -35.77 11.63 15.95
N GLU A 430 -36.89 10.98 15.68
CA GLU A 430 -37.47 9.93 16.53
C GLU A 430 -37.98 8.78 15.67
N LEU A 431 -37.96 7.55 16.19
CA LEU A 431 -38.44 6.36 15.48
C LEU A 431 -39.97 6.23 15.52
N THR A 432 -40.69 7.31 15.21
CA THR A 432 -42.15 7.28 15.15
C THR A 432 -42.63 6.61 13.86
N PRO A 433 -43.81 5.96 13.86
CA PRO A 433 -44.39 5.36 12.65
C PRO A 433 -44.43 6.33 11.45
N GLU A 434 -44.74 7.60 11.68
CA GLU A 434 -44.87 8.61 10.62
C GLU A 434 -43.52 8.94 9.98
N LEU A 435 -42.45 9.07 10.76
CA LEU A 435 -41.10 9.33 10.25
C LEU A 435 -40.53 8.09 9.56
N LEU A 436 -40.72 6.91 10.16
CA LEU A 436 -40.29 5.64 9.57
C LEU A 436 -40.97 5.37 8.24
N ASP A 437 -42.27 5.66 8.12
CA ASP A 437 -42.99 5.51 6.85
C ASP A 437 -42.47 6.46 5.77
N GLN A 438 -42.21 7.72 6.09
CA GLN A 438 -41.66 8.68 5.13
C GLN A 438 -40.24 8.27 4.70
N ALA A 439 -39.39 7.86 5.65
CA ALA A 439 -38.04 7.41 5.36
C ALA A 439 -38.02 6.14 4.50
N ALA A 440 -38.83 5.14 4.88
CA ALA A 440 -38.88 3.86 4.19
C ALA A 440 -39.56 3.95 2.81
N SER A 441 -40.60 4.78 2.65
CA SER A 441 -41.21 5.03 1.34
C SER A 441 -40.29 5.78 0.37
N SER A 442 -39.48 6.72 0.88
CA SER A 442 -38.45 7.41 0.10
C SER A 442 -37.35 6.45 -0.36
N TYR A 443 -36.90 5.56 0.54
CA TYR A 443 -35.80 4.63 0.25
C TYR A 443 -36.22 3.44 -0.61
N PHE A 444 -37.31 2.76 -0.25
CA PHE A 444 -37.79 1.57 -0.96
C PHE A 444 -38.72 1.98 -2.10
N VAL A 445 -38.12 2.46 -3.19
CA VAL A 445 -38.84 2.72 -4.44
C VAL A 445 -39.27 1.37 -5.06
N GLU A 446 -40.54 1.25 -5.45
CA GLU A 446 -40.99 0.15 -6.31
C GLU A 446 -40.47 0.42 -7.73
N LEU A 447 -39.52 -0.40 -8.19
CA LEU A 447 -38.98 -0.37 -9.55
C LEU A 447 -39.85 -1.19 -10.51
#